data_AF-R1E0K1-F1
#
_entry.id   AF-R1E0K1-F1
#
_cell.length_a   1.000
_cell.length_b   1.000
_cell.length_c   1.000
_cell.angle_alpha   90.00
_cell.angle_beta   90.00
_cell.angle_gamma   90.00
#
_symmetry.space_group_name_H-M   'P 1'
#
loop_
_entity.id
_entity.type
_entity.pdbx_description
1 polymer ?
#
loop_
_entity_poly.entity_id
_entity_poly.type
_entity_poly.pdbx_seq_one_letter_code
_entity_poly.pdbx_strand_id
1 'polypeptide(L)'
;MALDFIALLPDEEIPETPAACEAAASSSDTGEQPAPDAWSITRAHFGADSLELALHEELLDFAEAFRPTRAESAMREAAVERVVSLLASLPSFASASVRPFGSYATGLCLPSSDVDLAVFGTGFESKVQQ
;
A
#
# COMPACT_ATOMS: atom_id res chain seq x y z
N MET A 1 10.79 4.71 24.98
CA MET A 1 11.54 4.31 23.78
C MET A 1 10.58 4.36 22.62
N ALA A 2 10.42 5.56 22.05
CA ALA A 2 9.65 5.76 20.82
C ALA A 2 10.56 5.34 19.67
N LEU A 3 10.09 4.44 18.80
CA LEU A 3 10.79 4.15 17.57
C LEU A 3 10.24 5.10 16.51
N ASP A 4 11.02 6.14 16.23
CA ASP A 4 10.98 6.91 15.00
C ASP A 4 11.25 5.94 13.84
N PHE A 5 10.23 5.60 13.05
CA PHE A 5 10.36 4.73 11.87
C PHE A 5 9.88 5.42 10.59
N ILE A 6 10.08 6.74 10.50
CA ILE A 6 10.07 7.46 9.23
C ILE A 6 11.27 8.41 9.21
N ALA A 7 12.44 7.85 8.92
CA ALA A 7 13.57 8.60 8.39
C ALA A 7 13.69 8.17 6.91
N LEU A 8 13.14 8.96 5.99
CA LEU A 8 13.89 9.92 5.17
C LEU A 8 15.07 9.27 4.43
N LEU A 9 14.83 8.91 3.17
CA LEU A 9 15.81 9.13 2.10
C LEU A 9 15.66 10.59 1.65
N PRO A 10 16.76 11.31 1.34
CA PRO A 10 16.80 12.78 1.34
C PRO A 10 16.10 13.41 0.14
N ASP A 11 15.56 14.62 0.39
CA ASP A 11 14.98 15.56 -0.55
C ASP A 11 15.96 15.91 -1.70
N GLU A 12 15.54 15.68 -2.95
CA GLU A 12 16.05 16.42 -4.11
C GLU A 12 15.10 17.61 -4.36
N GLU A 13 15.65 18.82 -4.18
CA GLU A 13 14.99 20.12 -4.42
C GLU A 13 14.75 20.42 -5.92
N ILE A 14 13.81 21.36 -6.19
CA ILE A 14 13.73 22.42 -7.25
C ILE A 14 12.34 22.46 -7.95
N PRO A 15 11.68 23.63 -8.19
CA PRO A 15 11.29 24.74 -7.29
C PRO A 15 9.76 25.04 -7.32
N GLU A 16 9.24 25.78 -6.34
CA GLU A 16 7.84 26.27 -6.26
C GLU A 16 7.59 27.55 -7.08
N THR A 17 6.50 27.62 -7.88
CA THR A 17 5.42 28.67 -7.96
C THR A 17 4.74 28.78 -9.35
N PRO A 18 3.52 29.37 -9.49
CA PRO A 18 2.38 29.46 -8.57
C PRO A 18 1.00 29.11 -9.20
N ALA A 19 0.04 28.87 -8.32
CA ALA A 19 -1.43 28.96 -8.41
C ALA A 19 -2.12 29.26 -9.77
N ALA A 20 -3.04 28.37 -10.15
CA ALA A 20 -4.39 28.74 -10.59
C ALA A 20 -5.38 27.58 -10.35
N CYS A 21 -6.33 27.79 -9.45
CA CYS A 21 -7.63 27.10 -9.52
C CYS A 21 -8.35 27.58 -10.78
N GLU A 22 -8.95 26.67 -11.54
CA GLU A 22 -10.36 26.71 -11.98
C GLU A 22 -10.58 25.70 -13.13
N ALA A 23 -11.61 24.88 -12.98
CA ALA A 23 -12.67 24.63 -13.97
C ALA A 23 -13.19 23.18 -13.92
N ALA A 24 -14.33 23.05 -13.24
CA ALA A 24 -15.53 22.32 -13.66
C ALA A 24 -15.44 20.94 -14.33
N ALA A 25 -16.12 20.01 -13.66
CA ALA A 25 -17.13 19.09 -14.21
C ALA A 25 -16.69 17.98 -15.19
N SER A 26 -16.77 16.77 -14.63
CA SER A 26 -17.47 15.62 -15.20
C SER A 26 -16.91 15.01 -16.48
N SER A 27 -16.07 14.00 -16.30
CA SER A 27 -16.14 12.79 -17.13
C SER A 27 -15.51 11.64 -16.38
N SER A 28 -16.27 10.55 -16.29
CA SER A 28 -15.85 9.22 -15.87
C SER A 28 -14.48 8.86 -16.43
N ASP A 29 -13.48 8.83 -15.56
CA ASP A 29 -12.20 8.18 -15.84
C ASP A 29 -12.09 7.02 -14.84
N THR A 30 -12.68 5.89 -15.23
CA THR A 30 -12.33 4.61 -14.63
C THR A 30 -10.90 4.35 -15.06
N GLY A 31 -9.96 4.89 -14.28
CA GLY A 31 -8.53 4.58 -14.38
C GLY A 31 -8.30 3.14 -13.98
N GLU A 32 -8.77 2.22 -14.83
CA GLU A 32 -8.35 0.83 -14.84
C GLU A 32 -6.88 0.87 -15.29
N GLN A 33 -5.97 1.06 -14.33
CA GLN A 33 -4.60 0.63 -14.53
C GLN A 33 -4.68 -0.84 -14.92
N PRO A 34 -4.19 -1.24 -16.11
CA PRO A 34 -4.30 -2.61 -16.55
C PRO A 34 -3.69 -3.48 -15.46
N ALA A 35 -4.43 -4.53 -15.07
CA ALA A 35 -3.88 -5.56 -14.20
C ALA A 35 -2.51 -6.00 -14.76
N PRO A 36 -1.52 -6.31 -13.91
CA PRO A 36 -0.14 -6.60 -14.30
C PRO A 36 0.01 -7.94 -15.06
N ASP A 37 -0.90 -8.25 -15.96
CA ASP A 37 -0.89 -9.43 -16.82
C ASP A 37 0.19 -9.32 -17.92
N ALA A 38 0.93 -8.20 -17.93
CA ALA A 38 1.98 -7.88 -18.90
C ALA A 38 3.36 -7.64 -18.27
N TRP A 39 3.56 -7.94 -16.97
CA TRP A 39 4.84 -7.68 -16.31
C TRP A 39 6.01 -8.37 -17.03
N SER A 40 5.78 -9.57 -17.59
CA SER A 40 6.78 -10.35 -18.33
C SER A 40 6.81 -10.11 -19.84
N ILE A 41 5.83 -9.39 -20.40
CA ILE A 41 5.64 -9.29 -21.87
C ILE A 41 6.51 -8.19 -22.50
N THR A 42 6.94 -7.20 -21.72
CA THR A 42 7.54 -5.98 -22.28
C THR A 42 9.04 -6.11 -22.57
N ARG A 43 9.76 -7.04 -21.92
CA ARG A 43 11.19 -7.24 -22.16
C ARG A 43 11.43 -8.69 -22.58
N ALA A 44 11.65 -8.89 -23.87
CA ALA A 44 12.17 -10.14 -24.39
C ALA A 44 13.58 -10.38 -23.82
N HIS A 45 13.67 -11.08 -22.68
CA HIS A 45 14.96 -11.51 -22.08
C HIS A 45 15.67 -12.59 -22.93
N PHE A 46 15.11 -12.92 -24.10
CA PHE A 46 15.56 -13.90 -25.11
C PHE A 46 16.96 -13.64 -25.72
N GLY A 47 17.74 -12.70 -25.18
CA GLY A 47 19.12 -12.41 -25.58
C GLY A 47 20.15 -12.49 -24.45
N ALA A 48 19.75 -12.88 -23.23
CA ALA A 48 20.70 -13.07 -22.14
C ALA A 48 21.57 -14.31 -22.40
N ASP A 49 22.88 -14.18 -22.17
CA ASP A 49 23.85 -15.26 -22.38
C ASP A 49 23.61 -16.48 -21.45
N SER A 50 22.78 -16.33 -20.41
CA SER A 50 22.43 -17.39 -19.47
C SER A 50 20.99 -17.25 -18.93
N LEU A 51 20.37 -18.39 -18.60
CA LEU A 51 19.00 -18.47 -18.07
C LEU A 51 18.88 -17.79 -16.71
N GLU A 52 19.92 -17.87 -15.88
CA GLU A 52 19.96 -17.27 -14.55
C GLU A 52 19.88 -15.74 -14.61
N LEU A 53 20.55 -15.14 -15.61
CA LEU A 53 20.49 -13.71 -15.84
C LEU A 53 19.13 -13.27 -16.37
N ALA A 54 18.55 -14.02 -17.31
CA ALA A 54 17.19 -13.77 -17.80
C ALA A 54 16.17 -13.81 -16.65
N LEU A 55 16.25 -14.82 -15.79
CA LEU A 55 15.37 -14.96 -14.63
C LEU A 55 15.57 -13.83 -13.60
N HIS A 56 16.82 -13.41 -13.37
CA HIS A 56 17.11 -12.32 -12.45
C HIS A 56 16.43 -11.02 -12.89
N GLU A 57 16.58 -10.66 -14.16
CA GLU A 57 15.96 -9.47 -14.73
C GLU A 57 14.43 -9.57 -14.76
N GLU A 58 13.89 -10.76 -15.06
CA GLU A 58 12.46 -11.04 -14.96
C GLU A 58 11.93 -10.81 -13.52
N LEU A 59 12.63 -11.29 -12.49
CA LEU A 59 12.23 -11.05 -11.09
C LEU A 59 12.27 -9.56 -10.70
N LEU A 60 13.21 -8.79 -11.24
CA LEU A 60 13.27 -7.34 -11.02
C LEU A 60 12.11 -6.62 -11.70
N ASP A 61 11.78 -6.99 -12.94
CA ASP A 61 10.62 -6.45 -13.67
C ASP A 61 9.31 -6.77 -12.92
N PHE A 62 9.17 -7.98 -12.37
CA PHE A 62 8.06 -8.34 -11.48
C PHE A 62 8.02 -7.43 -10.24
N ALA A 63 9.15 -7.26 -9.54
CA ALA A 63 9.18 -6.48 -8.31
C ALA A 63 8.78 -5.01 -8.56
N GLU A 64 9.20 -4.42 -9.67
CA GLU A 64 8.82 -3.04 -10.01
C GLU A 64 7.36 -2.93 -10.44
N ALA A 65 6.86 -3.87 -11.25
CA ALA A 65 5.48 -3.86 -11.74
C ALA A 65 4.44 -4.00 -10.62
N PHE A 66 4.77 -4.70 -9.53
CA PHE A 66 3.89 -4.90 -8.38
C PHE A 66 4.19 -3.95 -7.21
N ARG A 67 5.13 -3.00 -7.39
CA ARG A 67 5.44 -2.02 -6.36
C ARG A 67 4.23 -1.08 -6.18
N PRO A 68 3.73 -0.87 -4.94
CA PRO A 68 2.61 0.01 -4.71
C PRO A 68 2.91 1.44 -5.17
N THR A 69 1.99 2.04 -5.92
CA THR A 69 2.07 3.45 -6.27
C THR A 69 1.67 4.32 -5.08
N ARG A 70 2.13 5.58 -5.07
CA ARG A 70 1.76 6.54 -4.01
C ARG A 70 0.24 6.71 -3.87
N ALA A 71 -0.49 6.67 -5.00
CA ALA A 71 -1.94 6.77 -5.01
C ALA A 71 -2.59 5.54 -4.35
N GLU A 72 -2.15 4.33 -4.71
CA GLU A 72 -2.66 3.09 -4.10
C GLU A 72 -2.35 3.02 -2.61
N SER A 73 -1.14 3.42 -2.19
CA SER A 73 -0.77 3.50 -0.77
C SER A 73 -1.69 4.45 -0.01
N ALA A 74 -1.96 5.63 -0.56
CA ALA A 74 -2.87 6.61 0.04
C ALA A 74 -4.32 6.09 0.11
N MET A 75 -4.79 5.38 -0.92
CA MET A 75 -6.12 4.76 -0.90
C MET A 75 -6.25 3.69 0.20
N ARG A 76 -5.20 2.88 0.41
CA ARG A 76 -5.17 1.87 1.48
C ARG A 76 -5.10 2.52 2.86
N GLU A 77 -4.28 3.55 3.03
CA GLU A 77 -4.21 4.31 4.28
C GLU A 77 -5.58 4.94 4.63
N ALA A 78 -6.24 5.57 3.67
CA ALA A 78 -7.60 6.09 3.86
C ALA A 78 -8.63 4.99 4.17
N ALA A 79 -8.46 3.77 3.63
CA ALA A 79 -9.31 2.64 4.00
C ALA A 79 -9.08 2.20 5.46
N VAL A 80 -7.81 2.13 5.89
CA VAL A 80 -7.46 1.84 7.29
C VAL A 80 -8.03 2.89 8.23
N GLU A 81 -7.85 4.18 7.92
CA GLU A 81 -8.38 5.29 8.72
C GLU A 81 -9.90 5.23 8.87
N ARG A 82 -10.63 4.88 7.80
CA ARG A 82 -12.09 4.68 7.86
C ARG A 82 -12.47 3.56 8.81
N VAL A 83 -11.77 2.43 8.76
CA VAL A 83 -12.03 1.29 9.68
C VAL A 83 -11.72 1.69 11.12
N VAL A 84 -10.59 2.37 11.36
CA VAL A 84 -10.20 2.85 12.69
C VAL A 84 -11.24 3.83 13.24
N SER A 85 -11.70 4.77 12.41
CA SER A 85 -12.74 5.74 12.80
C SER A 85 -14.07 5.06 13.12
N LEU A 86 -14.45 4.04 12.35
CA LEU A 86 -15.64 3.22 12.61
C LEU A 86 -15.53 2.49 13.95
N LEU A 87 -14.39 1.85 14.22
CA LEU A 87 -14.14 1.16 15.48
C LEU A 87 -14.16 2.14 16.66
N ALA A 88 -13.55 3.32 16.51
CA ALA A 88 -13.56 4.35 17.55
C ALA A 88 -14.98 4.88 17.87
N SER A 89 -15.91 4.83 16.92
CA SER A 89 -17.30 5.24 17.15
C SER A 89 -18.10 4.23 18.00
N LEU A 90 -17.61 3.00 18.13
CA LEU A 90 -18.28 1.95 18.89
C LEU A 90 -17.86 2.01 20.37
N PRO A 91 -18.82 2.03 21.33
CA PRO A 91 -18.50 2.12 22.76
C PRO A 91 -17.56 1.02 23.28
N SER A 92 -17.68 -0.20 22.75
CA SER A 92 -16.85 -1.35 23.14
C SER A 92 -15.38 -1.27 22.70
N PHE A 93 -15.08 -0.35 21.78
CA PHE A 93 -13.77 -0.18 21.15
C PHE A 93 -13.20 1.22 21.37
N ALA A 94 -13.81 2.05 22.22
CA ALA A 94 -13.39 3.43 22.47
C ALA A 94 -11.95 3.55 23.02
N SER A 95 -11.49 2.53 23.77
CA SER A 95 -10.11 2.42 24.27
C SER A 95 -9.24 1.46 23.46
N ALA A 96 -9.73 0.94 22.33
CA ALA A 96 -9.03 -0.08 21.57
C ALA A 96 -7.92 0.54 20.72
N SER A 97 -6.77 -0.13 20.65
CA SER A 97 -5.69 0.22 19.74
C SER A 97 -5.77 -0.66 18.50
N VAL A 98 -5.82 -0.05 17.33
CA VAL A 98 -5.82 -0.75 16.04
C VAL A 98 -4.46 -0.54 15.39
N ARG A 99 -3.83 -1.62 14.91
CA ARG A 99 -2.54 -1.55 14.19
C ARG A 99 -2.56 -2.44 12.95
N PRO A 100 -2.06 -1.96 11.80
CA PRO A 100 -1.83 -2.82 10.66
C PRO A 100 -0.75 -3.86 10.96
N PHE A 101 -0.90 -5.05 10.39
CA PHE A 101 0.10 -6.11 10.41
C PHE A 101 0.17 -6.82 9.05
N GLY A 102 1.03 -7.83 8.93
CA GLY A 102 1.12 -8.64 7.71
C GLY A 102 1.82 -7.92 6.57
N SER A 103 1.44 -8.29 5.34
CA SER A 103 2.06 -7.84 4.08
C SER A 103 2.00 -6.33 3.89
N TYR A 104 0.89 -5.70 4.30
CA TYR A 104 0.73 -4.25 4.21
C TYR A 104 1.72 -3.51 5.12
N ALA A 105 1.93 -4.00 6.34
CA ALA A 105 2.85 -3.36 7.30
C ALA A 105 4.33 -3.49 6.90
N THR A 106 4.69 -4.52 6.12
CA THR A 106 6.06 -4.72 5.63
C THR A 106 6.33 -4.09 4.26
N GLY A 107 5.29 -3.57 3.60
CA GLY A 107 5.39 -3.06 2.23
C GLY A 107 5.54 -4.16 1.17
N LEU A 108 5.34 -5.44 1.54
CA LEU A 108 5.42 -6.60 0.65
C LEU A 108 4.01 -7.08 0.28
N CYS A 109 3.17 -6.18 -0.21
CA CYS A 109 1.80 -6.47 -0.62
C CYS A 109 1.63 -6.31 -2.14
N LEU A 110 0.75 -7.13 -2.72
CA LEU A 110 0.35 -7.00 -4.12
C LEU A 110 -0.83 -6.03 -4.24
N PRO A 111 -1.11 -5.50 -5.44
CA PRO A 111 -2.27 -4.62 -5.68
C PRO A 111 -3.62 -5.23 -5.29
N SER A 112 -3.75 -6.55 -5.33
CA SER A 112 -4.95 -7.28 -4.89
C SER A 112 -4.88 -7.85 -3.47
N SER A 113 -3.77 -7.63 -2.74
CA SER A 113 -3.63 -8.14 -1.37
C SER A 113 -4.54 -7.41 -0.38
N ASP A 114 -4.98 -8.17 0.62
CA ASP A 114 -5.77 -7.65 1.74
C ASP A 114 -4.93 -6.77 2.69
N VAL A 115 -5.61 -6.02 3.56
CA VAL A 115 -4.99 -5.24 4.64
C VAL A 115 -5.40 -5.84 5.99
N ASP A 116 -4.43 -6.43 6.66
CA ASP A 116 -4.66 -7.06 7.96
C ASP A 116 -4.53 -6.06 9.11
N LEU A 117 -5.55 -6.01 9.98
CA LEU A 117 -5.61 -5.11 11.14
C LEU A 117 -5.76 -5.91 12.44
N ALA A 118 -4.90 -5.62 13.43
CA ALA A 118 -4.97 -6.19 14.76
C ALA A 118 -5.58 -5.17 15.74
N VAL A 119 -6.62 -5.59 16.46
CA VAL A 119 -7.32 -4.76 17.45
C VAL A 119 -7.00 -5.25 18.86
N PHE A 120 -6.47 -4.36 19.69
CA PHE A 120 -6.03 -4.62 21.06
C PHE A 120 -6.86 -3.82 22.06
N GLY A 121 -6.94 -4.29 23.31
CA GLY A 121 -7.58 -3.54 24.39
C GLY A 121 -9.09 -3.42 24.23
N THR A 122 -9.72 -4.40 23.58
CA THR A 122 -11.17 -4.48 23.48
C THR A 122 -11.74 -4.91 24.83
N GLY A 123 -12.94 -4.42 25.16
CA GLY A 123 -13.63 -4.81 26.41
C GLY A 123 -14.18 -6.24 26.40
N PHE A 124 -13.81 -7.07 25.43
CA PHE A 124 -14.29 -8.44 25.32
C PHE A 124 -13.35 -9.38 26.08
N GLU A 125 -13.86 -10.01 27.13
CA GLU A 125 -13.14 -11.10 27.78
C GLU A 125 -13.12 -12.32 26.85
N SER A 126 -11.93 -12.77 26.47
CA SER A 126 -11.78 -14.08 25.84
C SER A 126 -12.12 -15.14 26.88
N LYS A 127 -13.32 -15.75 26.77
CA LYS A 127 -13.61 -17.00 27.49
C LYS A 127 -12.67 -18.08 26.93
N VAL A 128 -11.54 -18.28 27.60
CA VAL A 128 -10.73 -19.48 27.44
C VAL A 128 -11.60 -20.63 27.97
N GLN A 129 -12.26 -21.35 27.05
CA GLN A 129 -12.90 -22.61 27.37
C GLN A 129 -11.78 -23.61 27.69
N GLN A 130 -11.64 -23.91 28.97
CA GLN A 130 -10.93 -25.09 29.47
C GLN A 130 -11.73 -26.36 29.18
#